data_AF-F8L7N8-F1
#
_entry.id   AF-F8L7N8-F1
#
_cell.length_a   1.000
_cell.length_b   1.000
_cell.length_c   1.000
_cell.angle_alpha   90.00
_cell.angle_beta   90.00
_cell.angle_gamma   90.00
#
_symmetry.space_group_name_H-M   'P 1'
#
loop_
_entity.id
_entity.type
_entity.pdbx_description
1 polymer ?
#
loop_
_entity_poly.entity_id
_entity_poly.type
_entity_poly.pdbx_seq_one_letter_code
_entity_poly.pdbx_strand_id
1 'polypeptide(L)'
;MSNSISLSSSQHNSVQQQVANNQLVLYKEINPLVNSEGMLNIAKYAELPTLADVKVMHFISVTQIPAYYEPKIRSIVPFKGAYPLVQLAWKYLRNSLREGVGTFPELLSHPPLISRTPVFHANSATTIEELYQDEQEGAEIFLPICQQVAESGGGTAHFGPENVNIIKSKESILSKVQRTQSESGASVAHAIAQIDDGVRGTISFDTPEQLRAGMKEFLHLAKQNGWEIDVSNLWENEQDYGGYIDFDVRIMIPLGQDRQVVAELQFHLNDFYDGTKDSPVSRAHKVYEEMRMIPVTGKSDVNLSYEELNEASRLYFTTALFQAYRKR
;
A
#
# COMPACT_ATOMS: atom_id res chain seq x y z
N MET A 1 2.17 -39.64 23.97
CA MET A 1 0.98 -40.21 23.32
C MET A 1 0.41 -39.13 22.43
N SER A 2 0.67 -39.21 21.14
CA SER A 2 0.36 -38.16 20.16
C SER A 2 -0.79 -38.67 19.29
N ASN A 3 -1.98 -38.09 19.43
CA ASN A 3 -3.12 -38.43 18.59
C ASN A 3 -3.06 -37.59 17.30
N SER A 4 -2.57 -38.19 16.22
CA SER A 4 -2.72 -37.64 14.87
C SER A 4 -4.12 -37.96 14.34
N ILE A 5 -4.96 -36.93 14.17
CA ILE A 5 -6.27 -37.06 13.51
C ILE A 5 -6.01 -37.07 11.99
N SER A 6 -6.11 -38.25 11.38
CA SER A 6 -6.14 -38.39 9.92
C SER A 6 -7.56 -38.09 9.43
N LEU A 7 -7.75 -36.93 8.80
CA LEU A 7 -8.97 -36.65 8.04
C LEU A 7 -8.95 -37.52 6.77
N SER A 8 -10.03 -38.25 6.55
CA SER A 8 -10.15 -39.18 5.42
C SER A 8 -10.25 -38.42 4.09
N SER A 9 -9.71 -39.02 3.03
CA SER A 9 -9.71 -38.49 1.66
C SER A 9 -11.11 -38.14 1.12
N SER A 10 -12.18 -38.70 1.71
CA SER A 10 -13.56 -38.38 1.34
C SER A 10 -14.02 -37.00 1.83
N GLN A 11 -13.50 -36.51 2.96
CA GLN A 11 -13.85 -35.18 3.50
C GLN A 11 -13.15 -34.04 2.74
N HIS A 12 -11.98 -34.31 2.14
CA HIS A 12 -11.32 -33.32 1.29
C HIS A 12 -12.01 -33.18 -0.08
N ASN A 13 -12.46 -34.30 -0.66
CA ASN A 13 -13.19 -34.28 -1.93
C ASN A 13 -14.57 -33.62 -1.79
N SER A 14 -15.28 -33.80 -0.67
CA SER A 14 -16.60 -33.18 -0.48
C SER A 14 -16.51 -31.65 -0.36
N VAL A 15 -15.50 -31.13 0.33
CA VAL A 15 -15.28 -29.68 0.47
C VAL A 15 -14.87 -29.06 -0.87
N GLN A 16 -14.00 -29.71 -1.65
CA GLN A 16 -13.62 -29.22 -2.99
C GLN A 16 -14.81 -29.24 -3.97
N GLN A 17 -15.65 -30.29 -3.93
CA GLN A 17 -16.87 -30.35 -4.75
C GLN A 17 -17.89 -29.29 -4.32
N GLN A 18 -18.02 -29.01 -3.03
CA GLN A 18 -18.95 -28.01 -2.52
C GLN A 18 -18.50 -26.58 -2.88
N VAL A 19 -17.18 -26.30 -2.85
CA VAL A 19 -16.62 -25.02 -3.33
C VAL A 19 -16.80 -24.87 -4.84
N ALA A 20 -16.52 -25.91 -5.63
CA ALA A 20 -16.72 -25.89 -7.08
C ALA A 20 -18.19 -25.72 -7.47
N ASN A 21 -19.11 -26.37 -6.76
CA ASN A 21 -20.55 -26.23 -6.99
C ASN A 21 -21.06 -24.84 -6.58
N ASN A 22 -20.58 -24.28 -5.46
CA ASN A 22 -20.93 -22.92 -5.05
C ASN A 22 -20.40 -21.87 -6.03
N GLN A 23 -19.19 -22.06 -6.58
CA GLN A 23 -18.64 -21.20 -7.64
C GLN A 23 -19.42 -21.31 -8.95
N LEU A 24 -19.91 -22.50 -9.30
CA LEU A 24 -20.72 -22.72 -10.50
C LEU A 24 -22.14 -22.14 -10.35
N VAL A 25 -22.71 -22.16 -9.14
CA VAL A 25 -23.99 -21.51 -8.80
C VAL A 25 -23.85 -20.00 -8.87
N LEU A 26 -22.80 -19.42 -8.26
CA LEU A 26 -22.49 -18.00 -8.41
C LEU A 26 -22.31 -17.61 -9.88
N TYR A 27 -21.59 -18.40 -10.68
CA TYR A 27 -21.41 -18.11 -12.11
C TYR A 27 -22.72 -18.18 -12.91
N LYS A 28 -23.61 -19.12 -12.59
CA LYS A 28 -24.92 -19.28 -13.24
C LYS A 28 -25.98 -18.29 -12.75
N GLU A 29 -25.83 -17.72 -11.56
CA GLU A 29 -26.71 -16.68 -11.01
C GLU A 29 -26.24 -15.27 -11.40
N ILE A 30 -24.92 -15.07 -11.56
CA ILE A 30 -24.35 -13.81 -12.05
C ILE A 30 -24.59 -13.64 -13.56
N ASN A 31 -24.43 -14.69 -14.38
CA ASN A 31 -24.53 -14.57 -15.83
C ASN A 31 -25.90 -14.02 -16.34
N PRO A 32 -27.05 -14.38 -15.73
CA PRO A 32 -28.35 -13.79 -16.06
C PRO A 32 -28.59 -12.41 -15.43
N LEU A 33 -27.92 -12.03 -14.33
CA LEU A 33 -28.00 -10.69 -13.73
C LEU A 33 -27.09 -9.66 -14.43
N VAL A 34 -26.19 -10.14 -15.28
CA VAL A 34 -25.37 -9.36 -16.22
C VAL A 34 -26.12 -9.08 -17.53
N ASN A 35 -27.44 -9.27 -17.56
CA ASN A 35 -28.27 -8.74 -18.64
C ASN A 35 -28.25 -7.20 -18.58
N SER A 36 -27.91 -6.60 -19.73
CA SER A 36 -27.64 -5.16 -19.88
C SER A 36 -28.74 -4.24 -19.35
N GLU A 37 -30.00 -4.68 -19.35
CA GLU A 37 -31.17 -3.94 -18.87
C GLU A 37 -31.23 -3.78 -17.33
N GLY A 38 -30.90 -4.81 -16.56
CA GLY A 38 -30.88 -4.73 -15.08
C GLY A 38 -29.76 -3.81 -14.59
N MET A 39 -28.62 -3.87 -15.28
CA MET A 39 -27.45 -3.04 -15.00
C MET A 39 -27.64 -1.59 -15.47
N LEU A 40 -28.36 -1.36 -16.57
CA LEU A 40 -28.76 -0.01 -16.99
C LEU A 40 -29.68 0.69 -15.98
N ASN A 41 -30.56 -0.07 -15.31
CA ASN A 41 -31.44 0.50 -14.29
C ASN A 41 -30.65 0.88 -13.02
N ILE A 42 -29.66 0.09 -12.59
CA ILE A 42 -28.80 0.46 -11.46
C ILE A 42 -27.92 1.68 -11.80
N ALA A 43 -27.43 1.82 -13.04
CA ALA A 43 -26.71 3.03 -13.49
C ALA A 43 -27.57 4.28 -13.32
N LYS A 44 -28.85 4.15 -13.71
CA LYS A 44 -29.84 5.22 -13.71
C LYS A 44 -30.29 5.63 -12.31
N TYR A 45 -30.24 4.72 -11.33
CA TYR A 45 -30.59 4.99 -9.92
C TYR A 45 -29.38 5.41 -9.06
N ALA A 46 -28.15 5.09 -9.46
CA ALA A 46 -26.93 5.38 -8.71
C ALA A 46 -26.13 6.57 -9.26
N GLU A 47 -26.67 7.31 -10.24
CA GLU A 47 -25.99 8.40 -10.96
C GLU A 47 -24.62 7.99 -11.54
N LEU A 48 -24.45 6.71 -11.88
CA LEU A 48 -23.20 6.21 -12.42
C LEU A 48 -23.14 6.48 -13.93
N PRO A 49 -22.06 7.11 -14.44
CA PRO A 49 -22.03 7.66 -15.79
C PRO A 49 -22.08 6.62 -16.91
N THR A 50 -21.73 5.35 -16.65
CA THR A 50 -21.71 4.29 -17.67
C THR A 50 -22.14 2.89 -17.15
N LEU A 51 -22.52 2.02 -18.09
CA LEU A 51 -22.82 0.60 -17.83
C LEU A 51 -21.60 -0.19 -17.29
N ALA A 52 -20.37 0.28 -17.56
CA ALA A 52 -19.15 -0.32 -17.02
C ALA A 52 -19.05 -0.10 -15.51
N ASP A 53 -19.46 1.08 -15.03
CA ASP A 53 -19.44 1.44 -13.62
C ASP A 53 -20.36 0.53 -12.81
N VAL A 54 -21.54 0.20 -13.34
CA VAL A 54 -22.45 -0.74 -12.68
C VAL A 54 -21.88 -2.14 -12.63
N LYS A 55 -21.22 -2.62 -13.69
CA LYS A 55 -20.59 -3.94 -13.71
C LYS A 55 -19.48 -4.06 -12.68
N VAL A 56 -18.67 -3.03 -12.53
CA VAL A 56 -17.62 -2.94 -11.51
C VAL A 56 -18.22 -2.91 -10.10
N MET A 57 -19.21 -2.04 -9.87
CA MET A 57 -19.86 -1.87 -8.56
C MET A 57 -20.62 -3.11 -8.13
N HIS A 58 -21.35 -3.75 -9.06
CA HIS A 58 -22.04 -5.00 -8.80
C HIS A 58 -21.03 -6.10 -8.46
N PHE A 59 -19.99 -6.29 -9.28
CA PHE A 59 -18.92 -7.24 -9.02
C PHE A 59 -18.33 -7.05 -7.61
N ILE A 60 -17.94 -5.82 -7.24
CA ILE A 60 -17.40 -5.53 -5.90
C ILE A 60 -18.45 -5.81 -4.79
N SER A 61 -19.72 -5.49 -5.04
CA SER A 61 -20.81 -5.70 -4.07
C SER A 61 -21.16 -7.18 -3.85
N VAL A 62 -21.03 -8.04 -4.85
CA VAL A 62 -21.23 -9.50 -4.72
C VAL A 62 -19.96 -10.23 -4.29
N THR A 63 -18.78 -9.67 -4.57
CA THR A 63 -17.50 -10.19 -4.06
C THR A 63 -17.12 -9.62 -2.71
N GLN A 64 -18.08 -9.18 -1.88
CA GLN A 64 -17.80 -8.72 -0.51
C GLN A 64 -16.90 -9.73 0.20
N ILE A 65 -15.61 -9.41 0.27
CA ILE A 65 -14.67 -10.08 1.15
C ILE A 65 -15.11 -9.60 2.53
N PRO A 66 -15.61 -10.48 3.41
CA PRO A 66 -16.01 -10.06 4.74
C PRO A 66 -14.83 -9.33 5.39
N ALA A 67 -15.06 -8.09 5.84
CA ALA A 67 -14.02 -7.23 6.44
C ALA A 67 -13.27 -7.90 7.61
N TYR A 68 -13.83 -8.99 8.17
CA TYR A 68 -13.42 -9.66 9.39
C TYR A 68 -12.93 -11.11 9.26
N TYR A 69 -12.72 -11.63 8.04
CA TYR A 69 -12.05 -12.93 7.92
C TYR A 69 -10.55 -12.72 7.81
N GLU A 70 -9.74 -13.45 8.59
CA GLU A 70 -8.34 -13.75 8.24
C GLU A 70 -8.39 -14.83 7.15
N PRO A 71 -8.34 -14.48 5.85
CA PRO A 71 -8.47 -15.47 4.83
C PRO A 71 -7.05 -15.93 4.55
N LYS A 72 -6.78 -17.24 4.60
CA LYS A 72 -5.55 -17.77 4.01
C LYS A 72 -5.44 -17.16 2.60
N ILE A 73 -4.31 -16.57 2.21
CA ILE A 73 -4.14 -15.76 0.97
C ILE A 73 -4.86 -16.39 -0.25
N ARG A 74 -4.81 -17.73 -0.38
CA ARG A 74 -5.53 -18.52 -1.39
C ARG A 74 -7.04 -18.27 -1.52
N SER A 75 -7.72 -17.84 -0.47
CA SER A 75 -9.17 -17.60 -0.45
C SER A 75 -9.57 -16.20 -0.98
N ILE A 76 -8.58 -15.36 -1.28
CA ILE A 76 -8.77 -13.98 -1.75
C ILE A 76 -8.32 -13.84 -3.20
N VAL A 77 -7.50 -14.78 -3.70
CA VAL A 77 -7.11 -14.81 -5.10
C VAL A 77 -8.38 -14.90 -5.96
N PRO A 78 -8.67 -13.89 -6.80
CA PRO A 78 -9.80 -13.98 -7.70
C PRO A 78 -9.58 -15.16 -8.66
N PHE A 79 -10.64 -15.79 -9.14
CA PHE A 79 -10.48 -16.72 -10.26
C PHE A 79 -9.92 -15.94 -11.46
N LYS A 80 -9.01 -16.54 -12.25
CA LYS A 80 -8.28 -15.83 -13.32
C LYS A 80 -9.15 -15.06 -14.31
N GLY A 81 -10.36 -15.56 -14.59
CA GLY A 81 -11.34 -14.87 -15.43
C GLY A 81 -11.84 -13.52 -14.90
N ALA A 82 -11.65 -13.22 -13.61
CA ALA A 82 -12.02 -11.96 -12.98
C ALA A 82 -10.90 -10.90 -12.98
N TYR A 83 -9.65 -11.25 -13.30
CA TYR A 83 -8.52 -10.30 -13.25
C TYR A 83 -8.77 -9.04 -14.09
N PRO A 84 -9.26 -9.12 -15.35
CA PRO A 84 -9.54 -7.93 -16.13
C PRO A 84 -10.57 -7.00 -15.47
N LEU A 85 -11.55 -7.55 -14.74
CA LEU A 85 -12.56 -6.77 -14.03
C LEU A 85 -11.97 -6.07 -12.80
N VAL A 86 -11.14 -6.76 -12.01
CA VAL A 86 -10.43 -6.18 -10.85
C VAL A 86 -9.52 -5.05 -11.31
N GLN A 87 -8.74 -5.27 -12.38
CA GLN A 87 -7.85 -4.24 -12.94
C GLN A 87 -8.63 -3.03 -13.48
N LEU A 88 -9.74 -3.24 -14.19
CA LEU A 88 -10.56 -2.14 -14.70
C LEU A 88 -11.20 -1.35 -13.56
N ALA A 89 -11.73 -2.05 -12.54
CA ALA A 89 -12.31 -1.46 -11.35
C ALA A 89 -11.30 -0.60 -10.59
N TRP A 90 -10.10 -1.15 -10.36
CA TRP A 90 -8.99 -0.44 -9.73
C TRP A 90 -8.64 0.84 -10.49
N LYS A 91 -8.43 0.74 -11.81
CA LYS A 91 -8.09 1.90 -12.67
C LYS A 91 -9.17 2.98 -12.60
N TYR A 92 -10.44 2.60 -12.70
CA TYR A 92 -11.56 3.53 -12.64
C TYR A 92 -11.62 4.24 -11.29
N LEU A 93 -11.67 3.50 -10.18
CA LEU A 93 -11.82 4.10 -8.85
C LEU A 93 -10.61 4.97 -8.48
N ARG A 94 -9.38 4.52 -8.82
CA ARG A 94 -8.16 5.30 -8.65
C ARG A 94 -8.27 6.63 -9.38
N ASN A 95 -8.65 6.62 -10.66
CA ASN A 95 -8.77 7.85 -11.46
C ASN A 95 -9.83 8.79 -10.90
N SER A 96 -10.98 8.25 -10.46
CA SER A 96 -12.07 9.03 -9.86
C SER A 96 -11.67 9.72 -8.56
N LEU A 97 -10.80 9.09 -7.75
CA LEU A 97 -10.30 9.68 -6.50
C LEU A 97 -9.07 10.58 -6.72
N ARG A 98 -8.24 10.27 -7.73
CA ARG A 98 -7.02 11.04 -8.07
C ARG A 98 -7.31 12.52 -8.31
N GLU A 99 -8.45 12.85 -8.91
CA GLU A 99 -8.86 14.24 -9.12
C GLU A 99 -9.06 15.03 -7.81
N GLY A 100 -9.45 14.37 -6.72
CA GLY A 100 -9.57 14.99 -5.38
C GLY A 100 -8.22 15.07 -4.65
N VAL A 101 -7.30 14.15 -4.96
CA VAL A 101 -5.93 14.13 -4.44
C VAL A 101 -5.06 15.21 -5.12
N GLY A 102 -5.21 15.40 -6.43
CA GLY A 102 -4.48 16.39 -7.22
C GLY A 102 -3.24 15.80 -7.88
N THR A 103 -2.69 16.54 -8.85
CA THR A 103 -1.45 16.13 -9.53
C THR A 103 -0.24 16.69 -8.78
N PHE A 104 0.91 16.02 -8.89
CA PHE A 104 2.12 16.49 -8.21
C PHE A 104 2.54 17.93 -8.62
N PRO A 105 2.44 18.34 -9.91
CA PRO A 105 2.65 19.74 -10.29
C PRO A 105 1.73 20.74 -9.60
N GLU A 106 0.47 20.37 -9.30
CA GLU A 106 -0.48 21.24 -8.58
C GLU A 106 -0.13 21.38 -7.09
N LEU A 107 0.50 20.36 -6.50
CA LEU A 107 0.98 20.40 -5.13
C LEU A 107 2.22 21.31 -4.99
N LEU A 108 2.98 21.51 -6.07
CA LEU A 108 4.28 22.19 -6.10
C LEU A 108 4.27 23.62 -6.64
N SER A 109 3.27 24.43 -6.29
CA SER A 109 3.23 25.85 -6.71
C SER A 109 4.55 26.63 -6.44
N HIS A 110 5.34 26.18 -5.44
CA HIS A 110 6.75 26.53 -5.26
C HIS A 110 7.53 25.32 -4.75
N PRO A 111 8.19 24.51 -5.59
CA PRO A 111 8.80 23.29 -5.12
C PRO A 111 9.89 23.59 -4.08
N PRO A 112 10.08 22.74 -3.05
CA PRO A 112 11.35 22.65 -2.34
C PRO A 112 12.47 22.33 -3.37
N LEU A 113 13.72 22.26 -2.96
CA LEU A 113 14.81 21.83 -3.85
C LEU A 113 14.57 20.36 -4.26
N ILE A 114 13.65 20.13 -5.20
CA ILE A 114 13.46 18.86 -5.88
C ILE A 114 14.67 18.77 -6.77
N SER A 115 15.66 18.01 -6.33
CA SER A 115 16.81 17.78 -7.15
C SER A 115 16.33 17.10 -8.44
N ARG A 116 16.50 17.80 -9.57
CA ARG A 116 16.26 17.26 -10.92
C ARG A 116 17.34 16.27 -11.35
N THR A 117 18.41 16.19 -10.57
CA THR A 117 19.41 15.13 -10.58
C THR A 117 18.97 14.12 -9.53
N PRO A 118 19.12 12.80 -9.69
CA PRO A 118 18.98 11.90 -8.56
C PRO A 118 20.04 12.30 -7.53
N VAL A 119 19.68 13.15 -6.56
CA VAL A 119 20.50 13.30 -5.36
C VAL A 119 20.36 11.94 -4.72
N PHE A 120 21.50 11.30 -4.55
CA PHE A 120 21.53 10.06 -3.80
C PHE A 120 21.19 10.46 -2.37
N HIS A 121 19.91 10.36 -1.99
CA HIS A 121 19.49 10.57 -0.62
C HIS A 121 20.16 9.47 0.19
N ALA A 122 21.19 9.85 0.95
CA ALA A 122 22.03 8.91 1.65
C ALA A 122 22.24 9.32 3.09
N ASN A 123 22.20 8.34 3.98
CA ASN A 123 22.64 8.54 5.36
C ASN A 123 24.13 8.87 5.38
N SER A 124 24.54 9.75 6.30
CA SER A 124 25.96 10.02 6.57
C SER A 124 26.66 8.88 7.31
N ALA A 125 25.90 8.06 8.03
CA ALA A 125 26.42 6.98 8.85
C ALA A 125 27.19 5.93 8.03
N THR A 126 28.27 5.40 8.61
CA THR A 126 29.11 4.36 7.97
C THR A 126 28.98 3.00 8.65
N THR A 127 28.38 2.97 9.85
CA THR A 127 28.09 1.78 10.65
C THR A 127 26.62 1.71 11.03
N ILE A 128 26.14 0.53 11.42
CA ILE A 128 24.74 0.33 11.84
C ILE A 128 24.48 1.03 13.17
N GLU A 129 25.46 1.05 14.06
CA GLU A 129 25.38 1.75 15.34
C GLU A 129 25.26 3.27 15.16
N GLU A 130 26.08 3.85 14.28
CA GLU A 130 25.97 5.26 13.91
C GLU A 130 24.62 5.55 13.27
N LEU A 131 24.18 4.73 12.32
CA LEU A 131 22.90 4.92 11.62
C LEU A 131 21.75 4.92 12.62
N TYR A 132 21.71 3.95 13.54
CA TYR A 132 20.64 3.86 14.51
C TYR A 132 20.62 5.05 15.48
N GLN A 133 21.80 5.59 15.85
CA GLN A 133 21.88 6.79 16.66
C GLN A 133 21.40 8.03 15.88
N ASP A 134 21.83 8.18 14.63
CA ASP A 134 21.38 9.25 13.74
C ASP A 134 19.86 9.18 13.52
N GLU A 135 19.29 7.98 13.38
CA GLU A 135 17.83 7.76 13.30
C GLU A 135 17.10 8.14 14.59
N GLN A 136 17.70 7.92 15.76
CA GLN A 136 17.14 8.38 17.04
C GLN A 136 17.07 9.91 17.10
N GLU A 137 18.15 10.60 16.75
CA GLU A 137 18.18 12.07 16.69
C GLU A 137 17.22 12.60 15.61
N GLY A 138 17.17 11.96 14.43
CA GLY A 138 16.27 12.33 13.34
C GLY A 138 14.79 12.15 13.70
N ALA A 139 14.44 11.11 14.45
CA ALA A 139 13.07 10.88 14.89
C ALA A 139 12.54 11.99 15.81
N GLU A 140 13.39 12.59 16.66
CA GLU A 140 13.02 13.72 17.52
C GLU A 140 12.63 14.96 16.71
N ILE A 141 13.24 15.14 15.52
CA ILE A 141 12.96 16.23 14.58
C ILE A 141 11.75 15.90 13.71
N PHE A 142 11.64 14.65 13.26
CA PHE A 142 10.63 14.19 12.31
C PHE A 142 9.22 14.09 12.91
N LEU A 143 9.11 13.54 14.13
CA LEU A 143 7.83 13.24 14.76
C LEU A 143 6.92 14.47 14.94
N PRO A 144 7.41 15.61 15.46
CA PRO A 144 6.58 16.81 15.61
C PRO A 144 6.03 17.32 14.27
N ILE A 145 6.82 17.23 13.20
CA ILE A 145 6.38 17.65 11.85
C ILE A 145 5.27 16.74 11.35
N CYS A 146 5.41 15.41 11.48
CA CYS A 146 4.36 14.47 11.11
C CYS A 146 3.05 14.72 11.88
N GLN A 147 3.14 14.99 13.18
CA GLN A 147 1.99 15.32 14.01
C GLN A 147 1.33 16.63 13.59
N GLN A 148 2.12 17.67 13.33
CA GLN A 148 1.62 18.96 12.85
C GLN A 148 0.91 18.86 11.50
N VAL A 149 1.48 18.08 10.55
CA VAL A 149 0.86 17.83 9.25
C VAL A 149 -0.47 17.09 9.40
N ALA A 150 -0.50 16.06 10.25
CA ALA A 150 -1.73 15.32 10.53
C ALA A 150 -2.79 16.23 11.15
N GLU A 151 -2.46 17.00 12.18
CA GLU A 151 -3.39 17.92 12.83
C GLU A 151 -3.93 18.98 11.87
N SER A 152 -3.05 19.62 11.09
CA SER A 152 -3.41 20.70 10.17
C SER A 152 -4.26 20.21 8.99
N GLY A 153 -3.99 18.99 8.50
CA GLY A 153 -4.75 18.36 7.42
C GLY A 153 -6.00 17.59 7.88
N GLY A 154 -6.26 17.50 9.19
CA GLY A 154 -7.34 16.69 9.74
C GLY A 154 -7.15 15.18 9.54
N GLY A 155 -5.90 14.72 9.53
CA GLY A 155 -5.50 13.33 9.44
C GLY A 155 -5.01 12.74 10.76
N THR A 156 -4.50 11.51 10.69
CA THR A 156 -3.91 10.79 11.82
C THR A 156 -2.50 10.34 11.46
N ALA A 157 -1.51 10.66 12.29
CA ALA A 157 -0.15 10.17 12.14
C ALA A 157 0.00 8.79 12.81
N HIS A 158 0.71 7.90 12.14
CA HIS A 158 0.98 6.54 12.55
C HIS A 158 2.48 6.23 12.44
N PHE A 159 3.01 5.48 13.40
CA PHE A 159 4.44 5.20 13.52
C PHE A 159 4.69 3.71 13.74
N GLY A 160 4.16 2.89 12.81
CA GLY A 160 4.21 1.44 12.89
C GLY A 160 3.10 0.81 13.74
N PRO A 161 3.15 -0.52 13.96
CA PRO A 161 2.12 -1.22 14.72
C PRO A 161 1.94 -0.58 16.10
N GLU A 162 0.69 -0.22 16.43
CA GLU A 162 0.31 0.39 17.71
C GLU A 162 0.96 1.78 17.97
N ASN A 163 1.50 2.43 16.93
CA ASN A 163 2.15 3.75 17.00
C ASN A 163 3.39 3.83 17.90
N VAL A 164 4.07 2.70 18.12
CA VAL A 164 5.17 2.60 19.08
C VAL A 164 6.55 2.77 18.45
N ASN A 165 6.71 2.54 17.14
CA ASN A 165 8.01 2.34 16.51
C ASN A 165 8.23 3.25 15.29
N ILE A 166 8.45 4.53 15.56
CA ILE A 166 8.94 5.51 14.57
C ILE A 166 10.30 5.12 13.99
N ILE A 167 11.15 4.50 14.82
CA ILE A 167 12.45 3.96 14.41
C ILE A 167 12.33 2.47 14.20
N LYS A 168 12.87 1.98 13.09
CA LYS A 168 12.97 0.56 12.79
C LYS A 168 13.94 -0.13 13.74
N SER A 169 13.67 -1.38 14.12
CA SER A 169 14.59 -2.10 15.03
C SER A 169 15.96 -2.34 14.36
N LYS A 170 17.02 -2.36 15.17
CA LYS A 170 18.39 -2.64 14.70
C LYS A 170 18.48 -3.94 13.91
N GLU A 171 17.75 -4.97 14.31
CA GLU A 171 17.73 -6.28 13.64
C GLU A 171 17.11 -6.16 12.23
N SER A 172 16.06 -5.35 12.08
CA SER A 172 15.42 -5.11 10.79
C SER A 172 16.30 -4.27 9.86
N ILE A 173 17.02 -3.27 10.41
CA ILE A 173 18.03 -2.50 9.67
C ILE A 173 19.16 -3.42 9.20
N LEU A 174 19.75 -4.21 10.11
CA LEU A 174 20.79 -5.19 9.78
C LEU A 174 20.34 -6.16 8.68
N SER A 175 19.12 -6.68 8.78
CA SER A 175 18.55 -7.55 7.77
C SER A 175 18.42 -6.86 6.40
N LYS A 176 17.98 -5.59 6.35
CA LYS A 176 17.88 -4.81 5.11
C LYS A 176 19.26 -4.55 4.51
N VAL A 177 20.26 -4.21 5.33
CA VAL A 177 21.67 -4.04 4.89
C VAL A 177 22.19 -5.33 4.27
N GLN A 178 22.10 -6.46 4.99
CA GLN A 178 22.56 -7.77 4.51
C GLN A 178 21.89 -8.17 3.19
N ARG A 179 20.58 -7.91 3.08
CA ARG A 179 19.83 -8.18 1.85
C ARG A 179 20.34 -7.34 0.69
N THR A 180 20.48 -6.02 0.87
CA THR A 180 21.01 -5.12 -0.17
C THR A 180 22.39 -5.58 -0.64
N GLN A 181 23.26 -6.01 0.27
CA GLN A 181 24.56 -6.57 -0.09
C GLN A 181 24.43 -7.85 -0.93
N SER A 182 23.52 -8.76 -0.56
CA SER A 182 23.32 -10.02 -1.29
C SER A 182 22.71 -9.84 -2.67
N GLU A 183 21.80 -8.88 -2.84
CA GLU A 183 21.06 -8.65 -4.08
C GLU A 183 21.85 -7.80 -5.09
N SER A 184 22.60 -6.80 -4.61
CA SER A 184 23.29 -5.83 -5.46
C SER A 184 24.82 -5.96 -5.48
N GLY A 185 25.40 -6.74 -4.57
CA GLY A 185 26.86 -6.78 -4.37
C GLY A 185 27.44 -5.52 -3.72
N ALA A 186 26.61 -4.64 -3.15
CA ALA A 186 27.03 -3.43 -2.47
C ALA A 186 27.97 -3.68 -1.28
N SER A 187 28.84 -2.71 -0.99
CA SER A 187 29.58 -2.68 0.28
C SER A 187 28.63 -2.40 1.46
N VAL A 188 29.03 -2.77 2.68
CA VAL A 188 28.24 -2.50 3.90
C VAL A 188 27.91 -1.01 4.01
N ALA A 189 28.91 -0.13 3.84
CA ALA A 189 28.72 1.32 3.92
C ALA A 189 27.75 1.84 2.85
N HIS A 190 27.81 1.32 1.61
CA HIS A 190 26.87 1.69 0.57
C HIS A 190 25.44 1.20 0.88
N ALA A 191 25.30 -0.01 1.41
CA ALA A 191 24.01 -0.55 1.82
C ALA A 191 23.40 0.22 3.00
N ILE A 192 24.22 0.69 3.95
CA ILE A 192 23.80 1.57 5.06
C ILE A 192 23.33 2.93 4.52
N ALA A 193 24.09 3.51 3.59
CA ALA A 193 23.73 4.78 2.95
C ALA A 193 22.37 4.70 2.22
N GLN A 194 21.95 3.53 1.75
CA GLN A 194 20.69 3.29 1.05
C GLN A 194 19.48 2.99 1.96
N ILE A 195 19.65 2.94 3.28
CA ILE A 195 18.51 2.74 4.20
C ILE A 195 17.66 4.01 4.23
N ASP A 196 16.44 3.94 3.73
CA ASP A 196 15.54 5.09 3.56
C ASP A 196 14.32 5.08 4.48
N ASP A 197 14.08 3.97 5.19
CA ASP A 197 12.90 3.73 6.03
C ASP A 197 13.28 3.36 7.48
N GLY A 198 14.42 3.89 7.92
CA GLY A 198 14.94 3.76 9.27
C GLY A 198 14.13 4.56 10.29
N VAL A 199 13.94 5.85 9.98
CA VAL A 199 12.90 6.70 10.57
C VAL A 199 11.72 6.70 9.61
N ARG A 200 10.52 6.37 10.09
CA ARG A 200 9.34 6.30 9.21
C ARG A 200 8.05 6.76 9.88
N GLY A 201 7.17 7.32 9.06
CA GLY A 201 5.83 7.72 9.47
C GLY A 201 4.82 7.50 8.35
N THR A 202 3.56 7.35 8.75
CA THR A 202 2.45 7.30 7.81
C THR A 202 1.37 8.24 8.29
N ILE A 203 0.83 9.10 7.42
CA ILE A 203 -0.30 9.96 7.77
C ILE A 203 -1.49 9.54 6.93
N SER A 204 -2.61 9.21 7.59
CA SER A 204 -3.85 8.85 6.92
C SER A 204 -4.90 9.94 7.03
N PHE A 205 -5.69 10.11 5.97
CA PHE A 205 -6.74 11.13 5.87
C PHE A 205 -8.05 10.49 5.43
N ASP A 206 -9.20 10.99 5.90
CA ASP A 206 -10.49 10.38 5.55
C ASP A 206 -10.93 10.69 4.12
N THR A 207 -10.43 11.78 3.52
CA THR A 207 -10.84 12.24 2.19
C THR A 207 -9.64 12.62 1.31
N PRO A 208 -9.76 12.51 -0.02
CA PRO A 208 -8.76 13.00 -0.97
C PRO A 208 -8.37 14.47 -0.75
N GLU A 209 -9.33 15.33 -0.42
CA GLU A 209 -9.13 16.76 -0.21
C GLU A 209 -8.29 17.04 1.05
N GLN A 210 -8.54 16.30 2.14
CA GLN A 210 -7.71 16.35 3.35
C GLN A 210 -6.30 15.84 3.08
N LEU A 211 -6.16 14.75 2.33
CA LEU A 211 -4.86 14.22 1.91
C LEU A 211 -4.07 15.28 1.13
N ARG A 212 -4.71 15.92 0.14
CA ARG A 212 -4.13 17.03 -0.62
C ARG A 212 -3.69 18.17 0.30
N ALA A 213 -4.53 18.56 1.26
CA ALA A 213 -4.24 19.64 2.19
C ALA A 213 -3.04 19.30 3.10
N GLY A 214 -3.02 18.09 3.67
CA GLY A 214 -1.92 17.58 4.48
C GLY A 214 -0.61 17.53 3.68
N MET A 215 -0.64 17.04 2.44
CA MET A 215 0.56 17.02 1.59
C MET A 215 1.07 18.45 1.28
N LYS A 216 0.19 19.41 1.04
CA LYS A 216 0.58 20.82 0.86
C LYS A 216 1.22 21.41 2.12
N GLU A 217 0.66 21.10 3.29
CA GLU A 217 1.24 21.53 4.57
C GLU A 217 2.62 20.91 4.80
N PHE A 218 2.77 19.61 4.55
CA PHE A 218 4.06 18.95 4.65
C PHE A 218 5.12 19.60 3.74
N LEU A 219 4.78 19.83 2.46
CA LEU A 219 5.69 20.48 1.51
C LEU A 219 6.07 21.90 1.97
N HIS A 220 5.13 22.62 2.58
CA HIS A 220 5.38 23.93 3.17
C HIS A 220 6.38 23.85 4.34
N LEU A 221 6.16 22.94 5.29
CA LEU A 221 7.02 22.73 6.45
C LEU A 221 8.41 22.23 6.06
N ALA A 222 8.51 21.28 5.13
CA ALA A 222 9.79 20.80 4.60
C ALA A 222 10.61 21.94 4.02
N LYS A 223 9.98 22.84 3.26
CA LYS A 223 10.63 24.05 2.74
C LYS A 223 11.07 25.02 3.83
N GLN A 224 10.23 25.26 4.85
CA GLN A 224 10.59 26.13 5.99
C GLN A 224 11.80 25.60 6.76
N ASN A 225 11.91 24.28 6.90
CA ASN A 225 13.02 23.60 7.57
C ASN A 225 14.25 23.41 6.66
N GLY A 226 14.17 23.81 5.38
CA GLY A 226 15.26 23.65 4.42
C GLY A 226 15.59 22.19 4.09
N TRP A 227 14.61 21.29 4.20
CA TRP A 227 14.80 19.87 3.90
C TRP A 227 14.83 19.59 2.41
N GLU A 228 15.68 18.65 2.02
CA GLU A 228 15.66 18.04 0.70
C GLU A 228 14.72 16.83 0.73
N ILE A 229 13.79 16.78 -0.23
CA ILE A 229 12.78 15.73 -0.31
C ILE A 229 12.70 15.16 -1.72
N ASP A 230 12.45 13.85 -1.78
CA ASP A 230 12.10 13.11 -2.99
C ASP A 230 10.70 12.55 -2.79
N VAL A 231 9.81 12.75 -3.78
CA VAL A 231 8.40 12.36 -3.67
C VAL A 231 8.06 11.44 -4.83
N SER A 232 7.61 10.24 -4.49
CA SER A 232 7.00 9.29 -5.40
C SER A 232 5.48 9.39 -5.30
N ASN A 233 4.83 9.75 -6.41
CA ASN A 233 3.37 9.79 -6.50
C ASN A 233 2.85 8.50 -7.14
N LEU A 234 2.48 7.51 -6.31
CA LEU A 234 1.99 6.22 -6.82
C LEU A 234 0.55 6.29 -7.35
N TRP A 235 -0.18 7.40 -7.13
CA TRP A 235 -1.47 7.64 -7.79
C TRP A 235 -1.37 7.81 -9.30
N GLU A 236 -0.21 8.24 -9.80
CA GLU A 236 0.07 8.43 -11.23
C GLU A 236 0.62 7.16 -11.90
N ASN A 237 1.04 6.16 -11.13
CA ASN A 237 1.61 4.93 -11.67
C ASN A 237 0.52 4.00 -12.23
N GLU A 238 0.34 3.99 -13.54
CA GLU A 238 -0.61 3.10 -14.23
C GLU A 238 -0.13 1.66 -14.39
N GLN A 239 1.17 1.44 -14.18
CA GLN A 239 1.82 0.15 -14.37
C GLN A 239 1.98 -0.62 -13.05
N ASP A 240 1.48 -0.09 -11.94
CA ASP A 240 1.74 -0.71 -10.63
C ASP A 240 1.18 -2.13 -10.53
N TYR A 241 2.10 -3.08 -10.34
CA TYR A 241 1.86 -4.51 -10.24
C TYR A 241 1.52 -4.84 -8.79
N GLY A 242 0.29 -4.52 -8.40
CA GLY A 242 -0.17 -4.75 -7.03
C GLY A 242 -1.32 -3.82 -6.64
N GLY A 243 -1.44 -2.68 -7.32
CA GLY A 243 -2.53 -1.73 -7.10
C GLY A 243 -2.34 -0.87 -5.86
N TYR A 244 -1.12 -0.82 -5.33
CA TYR A 244 -0.74 0.00 -4.20
C TYR A 244 -0.74 1.47 -4.63
N ILE A 245 -1.27 2.36 -3.78
CA ILE A 245 -1.34 3.79 -4.05
C ILE A 245 -1.05 4.56 -2.76
N ASP A 246 -0.18 5.56 -2.85
CA ASP A 246 0.17 6.51 -1.81
C ASP A 246 0.91 7.72 -2.42
N PHE A 247 1.28 8.67 -1.56
CA PHE A 247 2.51 9.41 -1.79
C PHE A 247 3.57 8.87 -0.84
N ASP A 248 4.71 8.48 -1.39
CA ASP A 248 5.88 8.05 -0.64
C ASP A 248 6.95 9.14 -0.72
N VAL A 249 7.37 9.64 0.43
CA VAL A 249 8.29 10.77 0.53
C VAL A 249 9.54 10.35 1.28
N ARG A 250 10.71 10.52 0.64
CA ARG A 250 12.01 10.42 1.28
C ARG A 250 12.51 11.80 1.67
N ILE A 251 13.00 11.93 2.90
CA ILE A 251 13.31 13.22 3.51
C ILE A 251 14.73 13.15 4.05
N MET A 252 15.61 14.06 3.60
CA MET A 252 16.92 14.22 4.22
C MET A 252 16.81 15.17 5.40
N ILE A 253 16.99 14.64 6.60
CA ILE A 253 16.94 15.38 7.86
C ILE A 253 18.37 15.74 8.27
N PRO A 254 18.75 17.03 8.29
CA PRO A 254 20.06 17.44 8.76
C PRO A 254 20.17 17.31 10.28
N LEU A 255 21.25 16.69 10.77
CA LEU A 255 21.54 16.46 12.21
C LEU A 255 22.70 17.31 12.72
N GLY A 256 23.24 18.21 11.90
CA GLY A 256 24.40 19.03 12.21
C GLY A 256 25.30 19.22 11.00
N GLN A 257 26.53 19.68 11.23
CA GLN A 257 27.50 19.87 10.16
C GLN A 257 27.90 18.50 9.58
N ASP A 258 27.60 18.29 8.29
CA ASP A 258 27.91 17.07 7.51
C ASP A 258 27.24 15.76 7.97
N ARG A 259 26.24 15.83 8.87
CA ARG A 259 25.45 14.67 9.32
C ARG A 259 24.00 14.78 8.85
N GLN A 260 23.47 13.68 8.33
CA GLN A 260 22.08 13.57 7.89
C GLN A 260 21.58 12.13 7.95
N VAL A 261 20.27 12.00 8.14
CA VAL A 261 19.54 10.73 8.06
C VAL A 261 18.38 10.85 7.09
N VAL A 262 18.07 9.75 6.40
CA VAL A 262 16.93 9.65 5.51
C VAL A 262 15.73 9.10 6.28
N ALA A 263 14.61 9.81 6.22
CA ALA A 263 13.33 9.37 6.75
C ALA A 263 12.32 9.12 5.62
N GLU A 264 11.38 8.21 5.87
CA GLU A 264 10.26 7.89 4.99
C GLU A 264 8.96 8.46 5.57
N LEU A 265 8.17 9.17 4.77
CA LEU A 265 6.83 9.61 5.11
C LEU A 265 5.85 9.22 4.03
N GLN A 266 4.86 8.40 4.39
CA GLN A 266 3.81 7.97 3.48
C GLN A 266 2.49 8.69 3.77
N PHE A 267 1.75 9.04 2.72
CA PHE A 267 0.43 9.66 2.81
C PHE A 267 -0.62 8.74 2.20
N HIS A 268 -1.61 8.37 3.00
CA HIS A 268 -2.67 7.44 2.63
C HIS A 268 -4.06 8.02 2.86
N LEU A 269 -5.05 7.42 2.21
CA LEU A 269 -6.42 7.53 2.69
C LEU A 269 -6.65 6.53 3.83
N ASN A 270 -7.50 6.88 4.79
CA ASN A 270 -7.78 6.06 5.97
C ASN A 270 -8.39 4.69 5.62
N ASP A 271 -9.14 4.62 4.51
CA ASP A 271 -9.65 3.35 3.97
C ASP A 271 -8.54 2.39 3.49
N PHE A 272 -7.32 2.89 3.26
CA PHE A 272 -6.17 2.11 2.83
C PHE A 272 -5.27 1.74 4.01
N TYR A 273 -5.06 2.72 4.89
CA TYR A 273 -4.20 2.60 6.05
C TYR A 273 -4.81 3.34 7.24
N ASP A 274 -5.19 2.59 8.26
CA ASP A 274 -5.76 3.08 9.52
C ASP A 274 -4.82 2.83 10.72
N GLY A 275 -3.57 2.44 10.47
CA GLY A 275 -2.59 2.07 11.50
C GLY A 275 -2.74 0.66 12.05
N THR A 276 -3.80 -0.08 11.67
CA THR A 276 -4.04 -1.44 12.16
C THR A 276 -3.39 -2.49 11.25
N LYS A 277 -3.13 -3.68 11.81
CA LYS A 277 -2.62 -4.86 11.07
C LYS A 277 -3.64 -5.41 10.05
N ASP A 278 -4.88 -4.92 10.10
CA ASP A 278 -5.99 -5.32 9.25
C ASP A 278 -6.28 -4.35 8.09
N SER A 279 -5.60 -3.20 8.07
CA SER A 279 -5.65 -2.29 6.93
C SER A 279 -5.32 -2.98 5.61
N PRO A 280 -5.95 -2.57 4.49
CA PRO A 280 -5.62 -3.08 3.15
C PRO A 280 -4.13 -3.05 2.84
N VAL A 281 -3.42 -1.98 3.21
CA VAL A 281 -1.96 -1.87 3.07
C VAL A 281 -1.23 -2.95 3.87
N SER A 282 -1.56 -3.15 5.15
CA SER A 282 -0.92 -4.18 5.98
C SER A 282 -1.18 -5.61 5.45
N ARG A 283 -2.38 -5.87 4.94
CA ARG A 283 -2.74 -7.15 4.34
C ARG A 283 -2.03 -7.39 3.01
N ALA A 284 -1.93 -6.36 2.16
CA ALA A 284 -1.19 -6.42 0.91
C ALA A 284 0.33 -6.55 1.13
N HIS A 285 0.89 -5.92 2.17
CA HIS A 285 2.30 -6.09 2.52
C HIS A 285 2.60 -7.56 2.86
N LYS A 286 1.72 -8.27 3.58
CA LYS A 286 1.88 -9.72 3.80
C LYS A 286 1.94 -10.50 2.48
N VAL A 287 1.08 -10.17 1.51
CA VAL A 287 1.10 -10.80 0.17
C VAL A 287 2.43 -10.50 -0.55
N TYR A 288 2.93 -9.27 -0.44
CA TYR A 288 4.18 -8.86 -1.05
C TYR A 288 5.41 -9.54 -0.41
N GLU A 289 5.46 -9.71 0.91
CA GLU A 289 6.52 -10.49 1.56
C GLU A 289 6.53 -11.95 1.07
N GLU A 290 5.36 -12.57 0.87
CA GLU A 290 5.26 -13.90 0.26
C GLU A 290 5.76 -13.91 -1.19
N MET A 291 5.46 -12.86 -1.97
CA MET A 291 5.98 -12.70 -3.33
C MET A 291 7.51 -12.58 -3.36
N ARG A 292 8.10 -11.87 -2.39
CA ARG A 292 9.56 -11.72 -2.25
C ARG A 292 10.26 -13.04 -1.95
N MET A 293 9.58 -13.97 -1.29
CA MET A 293 10.10 -15.30 -0.97
C MET A 293 10.01 -16.30 -2.13
N ILE A 294 9.30 -15.95 -3.22
CA ILE A 294 9.30 -16.75 -4.45
C ILE A 294 10.70 -16.66 -5.05
N PRO A 295 11.49 -17.75 -5.06
CA PRO A 295 12.74 -17.73 -5.80
C PRO A 295 12.38 -17.45 -7.27
N VAL A 296 13.29 -16.84 -8.03
CA VAL A 296 13.15 -16.57 -9.48
C VAL A 296 12.71 -17.82 -10.29
N THR A 297 12.74 -19.00 -9.68
CA THR A 297 12.20 -20.30 -10.12
C THR A 297 10.67 -20.42 -10.19
N GLY A 298 9.88 -19.45 -9.69
CA GLY A 298 8.51 -19.21 -10.17
C GLY A 298 7.32 -19.78 -9.37
N LYS A 299 7.49 -20.21 -8.10
CA LYS A 299 6.36 -20.55 -7.21
C LYS A 299 6.65 -20.22 -5.73
N SER A 300 5.67 -19.64 -5.03
CA SER A 300 5.71 -19.40 -3.57
C SER A 300 5.53 -20.68 -2.76
N ASP A 301 5.87 -20.64 -1.47
CA ASP A 301 5.49 -21.67 -0.47
C ASP A 301 3.98 -21.93 -0.44
N VAL A 302 3.18 -20.92 -0.81
CA VAL A 302 1.72 -21.03 -0.95
C VAL A 302 1.24 -21.64 -2.27
N ASN A 303 2.12 -22.13 -3.15
CA ASN A 303 1.81 -22.61 -4.52
C ASN A 303 1.00 -21.63 -5.40
N LEU A 304 1.10 -20.32 -5.13
CA LEU A 304 0.53 -19.29 -5.98
C LEU A 304 1.60 -18.76 -6.94
N SER A 305 1.17 -18.40 -8.14
CA SER A 305 1.98 -17.67 -9.11
C SER A 305 2.09 -16.20 -8.70
N TYR A 306 3.13 -15.53 -9.21
CA TYR A 306 3.33 -14.09 -9.01
C TYR A 306 2.11 -13.26 -9.47
N GLU A 307 1.50 -13.66 -10.59
CA GLU A 307 0.26 -13.06 -11.11
C GLU A 307 -0.91 -13.19 -10.11
N GLU A 308 -1.11 -14.37 -9.53
CA GLU A 308 -2.18 -14.62 -8.55
C GLU A 308 -2.01 -13.77 -7.28
N LEU A 309 -0.78 -13.59 -6.82
CA LEU A 309 -0.47 -12.76 -5.65
C LEU A 309 -0.66 -11.26 -5.95
N ASN A 310 -0.23 -10.80 -7.13
CA ASN A 310 -0.48 -9.43 -7.59
C ASN A 310 -1.97 -9.10 -7.62
N GLU A 311 -2.79 -10.01 -8.15
CA GLU A 311 -4.23 -9.78 -8.26
C GLU A 311 -4.94 -9.88 -6.91
N ALA A 312 -4.46 -10.71 -5.98
CA ALA A 312 -4.92 -10.69 -4.60
C ALA A 312 -4.60 -9.36 -3.90
N SER A 313 -3.38 -8.83 -4.09
CA SER A 313 -2.99 -7.50 -3.61
C SER A 313 -3.89 -6.40 -4.19
N ARG A 314 -4.10 -6.42 -5.51
CA ARG A 314 -4.94 -5.44 -6.21
C ARG A 314 -6.38 -5.45 -5.73
N LEU A 315 -6.92 -6.63 -5.40
CA LEU A 315 -8.28 -6.74 -4.89
C LEU A 315 -8.47 -6.05 -3.52
N TYR A 316 -7.47 -6.12 -2.62
CA TYR A 316 -7.50 -5.36 -1.37
C TYR A 316 -7.59 -3.86 -1.62
N PHE A 317 -6.73 -3.33 -2.48
CA PHE A 317 -6.73 -1.90 -2.81
C PHE A 317 -7.96 -1.46 -3.59
N THR A 318 -8.49 -2.32 -4.47
CA THR A 318 -9.74 -2.04 -5.19
C THR A 318 -10.91 -1.91 -4.22
N THR A 319 -10.94 -2.74 -3.18
CA THR A 319 -11.96 -2.67 -2.13
C THR A 319 -11.82 -1.39 -1.30
N ALA A 320 -10.59 -1.01 -0.94
CA ALA A 320 -10.28 0.23 -0.23
C ALA A 320 -10.68 1.47 -1.05
N LEU A 321 -10.27 1.51 -2.32
CA LEU A 321 -10.67 2.53 -3.31
C LEU A 321 -12.19 2.69 -3.37
N PHE A 322 -12.91 1.57 -3.36
CA PHE A 322 -14.36 1.59 -3.42
C PHE A 322 -14.98 2.19 -2.15
N GLN A 323 -14.45 1.86 -0.97
CA GLN A 323 -14.90 2.43 0.30
C GLN A 323 -14.65 3.94 0.35
N ALA A 324 -13.45 4.38 -0.04
CA ALA A 324 -13.11 5.80 -0.14
C ALA A 324 -14.02 6.54 -1.14
N TYR A 325 -14.28 5.96 -2.31
CA TYR A 325 -15.17 6.54 -3.32
C TYR A 325 -16.59 6.77 -2.81
N ARG A 326 -17.12 5.88 -1.97
CA ARG A 326 -18.48 6.02 -1.40
C ARG A 326 -18.61 7.14 -0.36
N LYS A 327 -17.51 7.65 0.17
CA LYS A 327 -17.50 8.73 1.17
C LYS A 327 -17.42 10.13 0.54
N ARG A 328 -17.10 10.23 -0.75
CA ARG A 328 -17.06 11.48 -1.52
C ARG A 328 -18.45 12.05 -1.73
#